data_AF-A0A3S4VGK4-F1
#
_entry.id   AF-A0A3S4VGK4-F1
#
_cell.length_a   1.000
_cell.length_b   1.000
_cell.length_c   1.000
_cell.angle_alpha   90.00
_cell.angle_beta   90.00
_cell.angle_gamma   90.00
#
_symmetry.space_group_name_H-M   'P 1'
#
loop_
_entity.id
_entity.type
_entity.pdbx_description
1 polymer ?
#
loop_
_entity_poly.entity_id
_entity_poly.type
_entity_poly.pdbx_seq_one_letter_code
_entity_poly.pdbx_strand_id
1 'polypeptide(L)'
;MSKIKGGLEVFGDKADLLIVNPNGININGVQTFNTDRFVASTSNVIDPKNGLKLSVEKGTVTIDKDGIATDGLKYLDIVAKKIEQKGAVRNINDKAPVETNITFVAGSSEYDVKARKAKSKSTKSTEIAITGTEAGAMYGNHIQFITTDTGAGVNHKGIILSEKISKLRMHKVRLKLLHYKLNRTYPQKAVKSLILMAKSRLGKQSI
;
A
#
# COMPACT_ATOMS: atom_id res chain seq x y z
N MET A 1 -16.24 6.40 -10.96
CA MET A 1 -15.03 6.73 -10.18
C MET A 1 -15.43 7.60 -9.00
N SER A 2 -14.95 7.30 -7.80
CA SER A 2 -15.21 8.11 -6.60
C SER A 2 -14.09 9.13 -6.36
N LYS A 3 -14.42 10.29 -5.80
CA LYS A 3 -13.46 11.26 -5.27
C LYS A 3 -13.69 11.40 -3.77
N ILE A 4 -12.63 11.29 -2.98
CA ILE A 4 -12.68 11.33 -1.52
C ILE A 4 -11.71 12.42 -1.07
N LYS A 5 -12.23 13.39 -0.32
CA LYS A 5 -11.49 14.57 0.14
C LYS A 5 -11.91 14.91 1.57
N GLY A 6 -11.00 15.48 2.34
CA GLY A 6 -11.29 16.01 3.67
C GLY A 6 -11.39 14.94 4.76
N GLY A 7 -12.03 15.30 5.87
CA GLY A 7 -12.21 14.45 7.04
C GLY A 7 -13.28 13.38 6.83
N LEU A 8 -12.97 12.14 7.24
CA LEU A 8 -13.93 11.04 7.35
C LEU A 8 -14.08 10.68 8.83
N GLU A 9 -15.25 10.90 9.41
CA GLU A 9 -15.49 10.74 10.84
C GLU A 9 -16.53 9.65 11.13
N VAL A 10 -16.23 8.82 12.13
CA VAL A 10 -17.18 7.90 12.74
C VAL A 10 -17.68 8.53 14.03
N PHE A 11 -18.95 8.93 14.08
CA PHE A 11 -19.59 9.40 15.30
C PHE A 11 -20.02 8.22 16.18
N GLY A 12 -19.69 8.28 17.48
CA GLY A 12 -20.01 7.23 18.44
C GLY A 12 -18.88 6.19 18.57
N ASP A 13 -19.23 4.92 18.52
CA ASP A 13 -18.26 3.83 18.67
C ASP A 13 -17.28 3.80 17.49
N LYS A 14 -15.99 3.63 17.83
CA LYS A 14 -14.92 3.49 16.85
C LYS A 14 -15.18 2.33 15.88
N ALA A 15 -14.95 2.56 14.58
CA ALA A 15 -15.12 1.54 13.54
C ALA A 15 -14.00 1.56 12.49
N ASP A 16 -13.92 0.48 11.71
CA ASP A 16 -13.10 0.42 10.49
C ASP A 16 -13.85 1.07 9.31
N LEU A 17 -13.15 1.85 8.48
CA LEU A 17 -13.71 2.48 7.28
C LEU A 17 -13.27 1.73 6.02
N LEU A 18 -14.24 1.28 5.22
CA LEU A 18 -14.02 0.67 3.90
C LEU A 18 -14.72 1.48 2.81
N ILE A 19 -13.97 1.90 1.80
CA ILE A 19 -14.52 2.53 0.60
C ILE A 19 -14.13 1.71 -0.62
N VAL A 20 -15.14 1.19 -1.32
CA VAL A 20 -14.97 0.26 -2.43
C VAL A 20 -15.66 0.79 -3.68
N ASN A 21 -14.89 0.97 -4.76
CA ASN A 21 -15.42 1.31 -6.07
C ASN A 21 -14.62 0.62 -7.20
N PRO A 22 -15.16 -0.41 -7.86
CA PRO A 22 -14.55 -1.07 -9.01
C PRO A 22 -14.05 -0.16 -10.12
N ASN A 23 -14.72 0.99 -10.29
CA ASN A 23 -14.43 1.95 -11.35
C ASN A 23 -13.29 2.91 -10.98
N GLY A 24 -12.69 2.75 -9.80
CA GLY A 24 -11.57 3.55 -9.31
C GLY A 24 -11.94 4.59 -8.25
N ILE A 25 -10.92 5.00 -7.51
CA ILE A 25 -11.01 5.94 -6.39
C ILE A 25 -9.88 6.96 -6.51
N ASN A 26 -10.21 8.23 -6.34
CA ASN A 26 -9.25 9.32 -6.20
C ASN A 26 -9.32 9.86 -4.76
N ILE A 27 -8.20 9.85 -4.06
CA ILE A 27 -8.06 10.27 -2.66
C ILE A 27 -7.19 11.52 -2.64
N ASN A 28 -7.68 12.61 -2.04
CA ASN A 28 -6.92 13.86 -2.01
C ASN A 28 -7.16 14.63 -0.71
N GLY A 29 -6.17 14.59 0.20
CA GLY A 29 -6.23 15.30 1.48
C GLY A 29 -7.20 14.63 2.44
N VAL A 30 -7.14 13.31 2.53
CA VAL A 30 -8.01 12.54 3.44
C VAL A 30 -7.37 12.38 4.80
N GLN A 31 -8.16 12.59 5.85
CA GLN A 31 -7.84 12.26 7.23
C GLN A 31 -9.04 11.52 7.82
N THR A 32 -8.79 10.53 8.67
CA THR A 32 -9.87 9.80 9.36
C THR A 32 -9.91 10.16 10.84
N PHE A 33 -11.11 10.15 11.41
CA PHE A 33 -11.35 10.40 12.82
C PHE A 33 -12.11 9.22 13.43
N ASN A 34 -11.75 8.88 14.66
CA ASN A 34 -12.35 7.75 15.40
C ASN A 34 -12.37 6.43 14.60
N THR A 35 -11.26 6.15 13.90
CA THR A 35 -11.11 5.01 12.99
C THR A 35 -9.79 4.30 13.26
N ASP A 36 -9.78 2.96 13.34
CA ASP A 36 -8.54 2.17 13.51
C ASP A 36 -7.93 1.71 12.17
N ARG A 37 -8.77 1.41 11.19
CA ARG A 37 -8.36 1.00 9.83
C ARG A 37 -9.11 1.79 8.77
N PHE A 38 -8.37 2.26 7.77
CA PHE A 38 -8.93 2.76 6.53
C PHE A 38 -8.53 1.86 5.35
N VAL A 39 -9.52 1.44 4.56
CA VAL A 39 -9.31 0.65 3.34
C VAL A 39 -9.96 1.35 2.15
N ALA A 40 -9.18 1.54 1.09
CA ALA A 40 -9.69 1.98 -0.20
C ALA A 40 -9.42 0.89 -1.24
N SER A 41 -10.47 0.44 -1.94
CA SER A 41 -10.35 -0.68 -2.86
C SER A 41 -11.15 -0.55 -4.15
N THR A 42 -10.69 -1.21 -5.21
CA THR A 42 -11.43 -1.38 -6.47
C THR A 42 -12.03 -2.78 -6.61
N SER A 43 -12.36 -3.40 -5.49
CA SER A 43 -12.98 -4.72 -5.43
C SER A 43 -14.35 -4.76 -6.12
N ASN A 44 -14.57 -5.77 -6.96
CA ASN A 44 -15.87 -6.07 -7.58
C ASN A 44 -16.84 -6.75 -6.60
N VAL A 45 -16.30 -7.48 -5.63
CA VAL A 45 -17.08 -8.28 -4.67
C VAL A 45 -16.55 -8.00 -3.27
N ILE A 46 -17.44 -7.76 -2.33
CA ILE A 46 -17.12 -7.66 -0.91
C ILE A 46 -17.82 -8.83 -0.23
N ASP A 47 -17.05 -9.76 0.33
CA ASP A 47 -17.60 -10.83 1.16
C ASP A 47 -17.31 -10.50 2.63
N PRO A 48 -18.30 -10.02 3.41
CA PRO A 48 -18.09 -9.70 4.81
C PRO A 48 -17.91 -10.93 5.71
N LYS A 49 -18.12 -12.15 5.20
CA LYS A 49 -17.93 -13.39 5.98
C LYS A 49 -16.45 -13.75 6.07
N ASN A 50 -16.04 -14.34 7.20
CA ASN A 50 -14.71 -14.95 7.41
C ASN A 50 -13.50 -14.14 6.88
N GLY A 51 -13.31 -12.91 7.36
CA GLY A 51 -12.10 -12.11 7.10
C GLY A 51 -12.30 -10.80 6.36
N LEU A 52 -13.52 -10.55 5.82
CA LEU A 52 -13.82 -9.46 4.89
C LEU A 52 -12.92 -9.54 3.65
N LYS A 53 -13.40 -10.25 2.63
CA LYS A 53 -12.62 -10.54 1.42
C LYS A 53 -12.95 -9.55 0.30
N LEU A 54 -11.89 -9.07 -0.34
CA LEU A 54 -11.93 -8.19 -1.50
C LEU A 54 -11.43 -8.96 -2.73
N SER A 55 -12.20 -8.90 -3.82
CA SER A 55 -11.91 -9.53 -5.11
C SER A 55 -11.65 -8.45 -6.17
N VAL A 56 -10.38 -8.21 -6.48
CA VAL A 56 -9.91 -7.13 -7.36
C VAL A 56 -9.50 -7.69 -8.72
N GLU A 57 -9.90 -7.00 -9.79
CA GLU A 57 -9.56 -7.34 -11.19
C GLU A 57 -9.29 -6.11 -12.05
N LYS A 58 -9.93 -4.97 -11.74
CA LYS A 58 -9.81 -3.72 -12.48
C LYS A 58 -9.80 -2.51 -11.54
N GLY A 59 -9.63 -1.32 -12.11
CA GLY A 59 -9.73 -0.04 -11.41
C GLY A 59 -8.42 0.44 -10.79
N THR A 60 -8.28 1.76 -10.72
CA THR A 60 -7.11 2.43 -10.14
C THR A 60 -7.49 3.15 -8.86
N VAL A 61 -6.65 3.06 -7.83
CA VAL A 61 -6.66 4.02 -6.72
C VAL A 61 -5.54 5.02 -6.93
N THR A 62 -5.90 6.31 -7.01
CA THR A 62 -4.96 7.42 -7.11
C THR A 62 -4.97 8.21 -5.80
N ILE A 63 -3.80 8.34 -5.17
CA ILE A 63 -3.57 9.26 -4.05
C ILE A 63 -3.01 10.54 -4.67
N ASP A 64 -3.85 11.56 -4.80
CA ASP A 64 -3.48 12.84 -5.41
C ASP A 64 -2.65 13.72 -4.47
N LYS A 65 -2.32 14.93 -4.94
CA LYS A 65 -1.29 15.82 -4.37
C LYS A 65 -1.36 16.04 -2.86
N ASP A 66 -2.57 16.11 -2.28
CA ASP A 66 -2.75 16.42 -0.86
C ASP A 66 -2.67 15.18 0.03
N GLY A 67 -2.53 14.00 -0.56
CA GLY A 67 -2.12 12.80 0.17
C GLY A 67 -3.17 12.23 1.12
N ILE A 68 -2.68 11.48 2.10
CA ILE A 68 -3.46 10.87 3.20
C ILE A 68 -2.72 11.13 4.52
N ALA A 69 -3.43 11.69 5.48
CA ALA A 69 -3.03 11.75 6.88
C ALA A 69 -3.29 10.40 7.55
N THR A 70 -2.27 9.83 8.18
CA THR A 70 -2.36 8.52 8.85
C THR A 70 -2.55 8.60 10.36
N ASP A 71 -2.67 9.82 10.89
CA ASP A 71 -2.84 10.09 12.32
C ASP A 71 -4.01 9.27 12.90
N GLY A 72 -3.75 8.55 13.99
CA GLY A 72 -4.75 7.70 14.68
C GLY A 72 -5.03 6.35 14.01
N LEU A 73 -4.60 6.10 12.78
CA LEU A 73 -4.76 4.81 12.12
C LEU A 73 -3.71 3.80 12.57
N LYS A 74 -4.17 2.58 12.89
CA LYS A 74 -3.29 1.40 13.00
C LYS A 74 -2.99 0.79 11.63
N TYR A 75 -3.94 0.89 10.70
CA TYR A 75 -3.89 0.22 9.41
C TYR A 75 -4.40 1.11 8.27
N LEU A 76 -3.63 1.20 7.19
CA LEU A 76 -4.05 1.76 5.92
C LEU A 76 -3.83 0.74 4.81
N ASP A 77 -4.92 0.28 4.17
CA ASP A 77 -4.84 -0.69 3.07
C ASP A 77 -5.39 -0.10 1.78
N ILE A 78 -4.54 -0.03 0.75
CA ILE A 78 -4.96 0.35 -0.61
C ILE A 78 -4.90 -0.90 -1.48
N VAL A 79 -6.04 -1.37 -1.96
CA VAL A 79 -6.18 -2.69 -2.60
C VAL A 79 -6.85 -2.53 -3.96
N ALA A 80 -6.09 -2.50 -5.05
CA ALA A 80 -6.59 -2.13 -6.36
C ALA A 80 -5.91 -2.87 -7.51
N LYS A 81 -6.41 -2.75 -8.74
CA LYS A 81 -5.69 -3.32 -9.91
C LYS A 81 -4.41 -2.51 -10.19
N LYS A 82 -4.50 -1.19 -10.10
CA LYS A 82 -3.36 -0.26 -10.15
C LYS A 82 -3.42 0.73 -9.00
N ILE A 83 -2.25 1.17 -8.54
CA ILE A 83 -2.12 2.20 -7.50
C ILE A 83 -1.16 3.28 -8.01
N GLU A 84 -1.60 4.53 -7.89
CA GLU A 84 -0.80 5.71 -8.27
C GLU A 84 -0.70 6.64 -7.07
N GLN A 85 0.51 6.85 -6.55
CA GLN A 85 0.75 7.75 -5.44
C GLN A 85 1.46 9.02 -5.91
N LYS A 86 0.76 10.16 -5.83
CA LYS A 86 1.29 11.48 -6.18
C LYS A 86 1.53 12.37 -4.97
N GLY A 87 0.77 12.17 -3.89
CA GLY A 87 0.92 12.88 -2.62
C GLY A 87 1.41 12.00 -1.48
N ALA A 88 1.80 12.64 -0.39
CA ALA A 88 2.39 11.98 0.77
C ALA A 88 1.37 11.10 1.53
N VAL A 89 1.83 10.00 2.12
CA VAL A 89 1.07 9.19 3.07
C VAL A 89 1.87 9.11 4.37
N ARG A 90 1.42 9.85 5.39
CA ARG A 90 2.19 10.04 6.63
C ARG A 90 1.30 10.60 7.74
N ASN A 91 1.81 10.59 8.96
CA ASN A 91 1.25 11.44 10.01
C ASN A 91 1.47 12.92 9.63
N ILE A 92 0.48 13.74 9.94
CA ILE A 92 0.56 15.21 9.85
C ILE A 92 1.08 15.78 11.17
N ASN A 93 0.77 15.14 12.31
CA ASN A 93 1.36 15.48 13.59
C ASN A 93 2.73 14.82 13.77
N ASP A 94 3.79 15.57 13.47
CA ASP A 94 5.18 15.09 13.53
C ASP A 94 5.66 14.72 14.95
N LYS A 95 4.90 15.08 15.99
CA LYS A 95 5.19 14.72 17.40
C LYS A 95 4.53 13.40 17.82
N ALA A 96 3.56 12.91 17.05
CA ALA A 96 2.86 11.68 17.37
C ALA A 96 3.70 10.45 16.99
N PRO A 97 3.59 9.34 17.75
CA PRO A 97 4.24 8.09 17.36
C PRO A 97 3.73 7.62 15.99
N VAL A 98 4.64 7.05 15.20
CA VAL A 98 4.34 6.55 13.86
C VAL A 98 3.99 5.08 13.99
N GLU A 99 2.68 4.78 14.06
CA GLU A 99 2.16 3.44 14.38
C GLU A 99 1.46 2.75 13.21
N THR A 100 1.15 3.50 12.13
CA THR A 100 0.33 3.01 11.02
C THR A 100 1.08 1.98 10.17
N ASN A 101 0.48 0.81 9.97
CA ASN A 101 0.95 -0.17 9.00
C ASN A 101 0.26 0.08 7.66
N ILE A 102 1.03 0.46 6.65
CA ILE A 102 0.57 0.83 5.32
C ILE A 102 0.79 -0.36 4.37
N THR A 103 -0.25 -0.78 3.65
CA THR A 103 -0.16 -1.87 2.68
C THR A 103 -0.82 -1.51 1.37
N PHE A 104 -0.05 -1.53 0.30
CA PHE A 104 -0.55 -1.42 -1.07
C PHE A 104 -0.54 -2.80 -1.71
N VAL A 105 -1.70 -3.25 -2.19
CA VAL A 105 -1.87 -4.49 -2.95
C VAL A 105 -2.35 -4.12 -4.34
N ALA A 106 -1.52 -4.40 -5.35
CA ALA A 106 -1.81 -4.12 -6.74
C ALA A 106 -1.83 -5.38 -7.60
N GLY A 107 -2.80 -5.48 -8.50
CA GLY A 107 -3.00 -6.61 -9.41
C GLY A 107 -4.31 -7.34 -9.17
N SER A 108 -4.57 -8.35 -10.01
CA SER A 108 -5.71 -9.25 -9.85
C SER A 108 -5.51 -10.11 -8.61
N SER A 109 -6.39 -9.96 -7.62
CA SER A 109 -6.17 -10.55 -6.29
C SER A 109 -7.46 -10.88 -5.55
N GLU A 110 -7.35 -11.83 -4.63
CA GLU A 110 -8.20 -11.96 -3.46
C GLU A 110 -7.43 -11.42 -2.25
N TYR A 111 -8.00 -10.47 -1.51
CA TYR A 111 -7.38 -9.89 -0.32
C TYR A 111 -8.28 -10.09 0.90
N ASP A 112 -7.72 -10.71 1.94
CA ASP A 112 -8.35 -10.82 3.25
C ASP A 112 -7.92 -9.63 4.11
N VAL A 113 -8.87 -8.73 4.43
CA VAL A 113 -8.59 -7.48 5.14
C VAL A 113 -8.13 -7.74 6.57
N LYS A 114 -8.73 -8.69 7.28
CA LYS A 114 -8.37 -9.00 8.67
C LYS A 114 -6.99 -9.66 8.75
N ALA A 115 -6.73 -10.63 7.88
CA ALA A 115 -5.46 -11.35 7.85
C ALA A 115 -4.34 -10.55 7.15
N ARG A 116 -4.68 -9.48 6.42
CA ARG A 116 -3.79 -8.69 5.54
C ARG A 116 -2.99 -9.59 4.58
N LYS A 117 -3.69 -10.54 3.95
CA LYS A 117 -3.08 -11.51 3.04
C LYS A 117 -3.71 -11.40 1.65
N ALA A 118 -2.85 -11.20 0.66
CA ALA A 118 -3.22 -11.25 -0.75
C ALA A 118 -2.92 -12.64 -1.35
N LYS A 119 -3.84 -13.13 -2.17
CA LYS A 119 -3.70 -14.30 -3.02
C LYS A 119 -3.85 -13.86 -4.48
N SER A 120 -2.93 -14.30 -5.33
CA SER A 120 -2.98 -14.01 -6.77
C SER A 120 -4.10 -14.78 -7.44
N LYS A 121 -4.73 -14.16 -8.44
CA LYS A 121 -5.64 -14.82 -9.40
C LYS A 121 -4.90 -15.38 -10.65
N SER A 122 -3.58 -15.55 -10.56
CA SER A 122 -2.73 -16.11 -11.62
C SER A 122 -2.73 -15.34 -12.95
N THR A 123 -3.03 -14.04 -12.90
CA THR A 123 -2.91 -13.15 -14.06
C THR A 123 -1.43 -12.79 -14.32
N LYS A 124 -1.05 -12.62 -15.58
CA LYS A 124 0.26 -12.09 -15.99
C LYS A 124 0.11 -10.63 -16.42
N SER A 125 1.10 -9.80 -16.12
CA SER A 125 1.16 -8.42 -16.60
C SER A 125 2.61 -7.95 -16.66
N THR A 126 2.96 -7.15 -17.66
CA THR A 126 4.26 -6.47 -17.78
C THR A 126 4.20 -5.01 -17.33
N GLU A 127 3.02 -4.54 -16.91
CA GLU A 127 2.81 -3.16 -16.52
C GLU A 127 3.40 -2.85 -15.14
N ILE A 128 3.60 -1.57 -14.87
CA ILE A 128 3.85 -1.10 -13.51
C ILE A 128 2.51 -0.99 -12.78
N ALA A 129 2.31 -1.83 -11.76
CA ALA A 129 1.06 -1.88 -11.01
C ALA A 129 1.01 -0.86 -9.86
N ILE A 130 2.17 -0.45 -9.34
CA ILE A 130 2.30 0.59 -8.31
C ILE A 130 3.27 1.66 -8.80
N THR A 131 2.80 2.89 -8.92
CA THR A 131 3.64 4.06 -9.23
C THR A 131 3.66 5.04 -8.06
N GLY A 132 4.80 5.72 -7.89
CA GLY A 132 4.95 6.83 -6.95
C GLY A 132 5.79 7.96 -7.54
N THR A 133 5.30 9.20 -7.43
CA THR A 133 6.08 10.40 -7.78
C THR A 133 7.09 10.75 -6.67
N GLU A 134 7.93 11.75 -6.90
CA GLU A 134 8.88 12.25 -5.88
C GLU A 134 8.15 12.86 -4.67
N ALA A 135 7.02 13.54 -4.91
CA ALA A 135 6.14 14.06 -3.86
C ALA A 135 5.34 12.96 -3.13
N GLY A 136 5.29 11.75 -3.69
CA GLY A 136 4.61 10.59 -3.13
C GLY A 136 5.35 9.95 -1.94
N ALA A 137 5.91 10.73 -1.02
CA ALA A 137 6.62 10.19 0.14
C ALA A 137 5.70 9.34 1.04
N MET A 138 6.27 8.37 1.74
CA MET A 138 5.51 7.53 2.67
C MET A 138 6.26 7.35 3.97
N TYR A 139 5.57 7.52 5.09
CA TYR A 139 6.11 7.29 6.42
C TYR A 139 5.10 6.52 7.28
N GLY A 140 5.52 5.37 7.82
CA GLY A 140 4.67 4.49 8.61
C GLY A 140 5.47 3.54 9.49
N ASN A 141 4.79 2.79 10.35
CA ASN A 141 5.42 1.79 11.21
C ASN A 141 5.92 0.57 10.40
N HIS A 142 5.09 0.10 9.46
CA HIS A 142 5.43 -0.96 8.52
C HIS A 142 4.85 -0.62 7.17
N ILE A 143 5.66 -0.73 6.12
CA ILE A 143 5.22 -0.42 4.76
C ILE A 143 5.37 -1.67 3.89
N GLN A 144 4.31 -2.04 3.20
CA GLN A 144 4.31 -3.21 2.33
C GLN A 144 3.71 -2.89 0.97
N PHE A 145 4.44 -3.21 -0.09
CA PHE A 145 3.91 -3.27 -1.45
C PHE A 145 3.82 -4.73 -1.88
N ILE A 146 2.66 -5.13 -2.39
CA ILE A 146 2.37 -6.46 -2.91
C ILE A 146 1.90 -6.30 -4.34
N THR A 147 2.57 -6.96 -5.29
CA THR A 147 2.05 -7.15 -6.64
C THR A 147 1.64 -8.60 -6.83
N THR A 148 0.41 -8.82 -7.31
CA THR A 148 -0.15 -10.17 -7.45
C THR A 148 -0.16 -10.69 -8.88
N ASP A 149 -0.16 -9.80 -9.87
CA ASP A 149 0.03 -10.19 -11.25
C ASP A 149 1.49 -10.57 -11.49
N THR A 150 1.72 -11.74 -12.07
CA THR A 150 3.09 -12.22 -12.34
C THR A 150 3.75 -11.32 -13.38
N GLY A 151 4.92 -10.78 -13.05
CA GLY A 151 5.68 -9.85 -13.90
C GLY A 151 5.39 -8.37 -13.65
N ALA A 152 4.33 -8.02 -12.93
CA ALA A 152 3.91 -6.63 -12.75
C ALA A 152 4.84 -5.87 -11.79
N GLY A 153 5.30 -4.70 -12.21
CA GLY A 153 6.34 -3.89 -11.56
C GLY A 153 5.88 -2.92 -10.48
N VAL A 154 6.86 -2.40 -9.74
CA VAL A 154 6.71 -1.24 -8.84
C VAL A 154 7.77 -0.19 -9.23
N ASN A 155 7.33 1.03 -9.48
CA ASN A 155 8.20 2.19 -9.76
C ASN A 155 7.81 3.37 -8.86
N HIS A 156 8.51 3.52 -7.74
CA HIS A 156 8.18 4.55 -6.76
C HIS A 156 9.42 5.41 -6.48
N LYS A 157 9.28 6.70 -6.77
CA LYS A 157 10.38 7.69 -6.73
C LYS A 157 10.46 8.44 -5.39
N GLY A 158 9.38 8.43 -4.62
CA GLY A 158 9.29 9.13 -3.34
C GLY A 158 10.13 8.48 -2.25
N ILE A 159 10.38 9.23 -1.19
CA ILE A 159 11.08 8.71 -0.02
C ILE A 159 10.13 7.83 0.78
N ILE A 160 10.57 6.61 1.09
CA ILE A 160 9.82 5.67 1.93
C ILE A 160 10.61 5.44 3.22
N LEU A 161 10.01 5.81 4.34
CA LEU A 161 10.55 5.66 5.69
C LEU A 161 9.68 4.70 6.49
N SER A 162 10.29 3.70 7.14
CA SER A 162 9.57 2.75 7.98
C SER A 162 10.27 2.57 9.32
N GLU A 163 9.52 2.59 10.43
CA GLU A 163 10.07 2.35 11.78
C GLU A 163 10.52 0.90 11.96
N LYS A 164 9.75 -0.07 11.44
CA LYS A 164 10.06 -1.50 11.51
C LYS A 164 10.42 -2.07 10.13
N ILE A 165 11.03 -3.25 10.13
CA ILE A 165 11.45 -3.98 8.91
C ILE A 165 10.25 -4.18 7.98
N SER A 166 10.21 -3.41 6.90
CA SER A 166 9.24 -3.61 5.82
C SER A 166 9.46 -4.94 5.11
N LYS A 167 8.36 -5.63 4.80
CA LYS A 167 8.38 -6.91 4.09
C LYS A 167 7.84 -6.70 2.68
N LEU A 168 8.71 -6.68 1.68
CA LEU A 168 8.31 -6.67 0.28
C LEU A 168 8.04 -8.12 -0.18
N ARG A 169 6.82 -8.44 -0.63
CA ARG A 169 6.49 -9.75 -1.19
C ARG A 169 6.19 -9.58 -2.68
N MET A 170 6.96 -10.25 -3.52
CA MET A 170 6.84 -10.16 -4.98
C MET A 170 6.78 -11.55 -5.61
N HIS A 171 5.90 -11.72 -6.59
CA HIS A 171 5.90 -12.88 -7.50
C HIS A 171 6.67 -12.55 -8.78
N LYS A 172 8.01 -12.74 -8.76
CA LYS A 172 8.94 -12.59 -9.91
C LYS A 172 8.82 -11.23 -10.65
N VAL A 173 9.43 -10.16 -10.13
CA VAL A 173 9.18 -8.78 -10.59
C VAL A 173 10.44 -7.90 -10.62
N ARG A 174 10.42 -6.84 -11.47
CA ARG A 174 11.36 -5.70 -11.54
C ARG A 174 11.01 -4.62 -10.50
N LEU A 175 11.94 -4.32 -9.59
CA LEU A 175 11.79 -3.31 -8.54
C LEU A 175 12.66 -2.08 -8.83
N LYS A 176 12.07 -0.88 -8.82
CA LYS A 176 12.81 0.38 -8.76
C LYS A 176 12.24 1.26 -7.63
N LEU A 177 12.92 1.21 -6.48
CA LEU A 177 12.74 2.13 -5.35
C LEU A 177 13.98 3.00 -5.27
N LEU A 178 13.83 4.31 -5.46
CA LEU A 178 14.99 5.22 -5.48
C LEU A 178 15.49 5.52 -4.05
N HIS A 179 14.59 5.68 -3.09
CA HIS A 179 14.94 6.13 -1.73
C HIS A 179 14.13 5.38 -0.66
N TYR A 180 14.69 4.29 -0.13
CA TYR A 180 14.07 3.47 0.92
C TYR A 180 14.98 3.43 2.17
N LYS A 181 14.49 3.85 3.35
CA LYS A 181 15.25 3.86 4.61
C LYS A 181 14.43 3.31 5.79
N LEU A 182 15.12 2.70 6.75
CA LEU A 182 14.58 2.26 8.04
C LEU A 182 15.00 3.24 9.13
N ASN A 183 14.08 3.62 10.02
CA ASN A 183 14.34 4.56 11.10
C ASN A 183 14.75 3.83 12.40
N ARG A 184 16.07 3.59 12.53
CA ARG A 184 16.89 3.19 13.73
C ARG A 184 16.99 1.73 14.24
N THR A 185 18.25 1.47 14.68
CA THR A 185 18.84 0.41 15.55
C THR A 185 18.56 -1.07 15.27
N TYR A 186 18.99 -1.59 14.12
CA TYR A 186 19.25 -3.02 13.93
C TYR A 186 20.60 -3.23 13.22
N PRO A 187 21.36 -4.31 13.52
CA PRO A 187 22.69 -4.54 12.97
C PRO A 187 22.64 -4.54 11.43
N GLN A 188 23.49 -3.71 10.81
CA GLN A 188 23.51 -3.40 9.37
C GLN A 188 23.54 -4.62 8.44
N LYS A 189 23.92 -5.81 8.95
CA LYS A 189 23.89 -7.08 8.20
C LYS A 189 22.49 -7.48 7.72
N ALA A 190 21.42 -7.16 8.47
CA ALA A 190 20.05 -7.52 8.06
C ALA A 190 19.49 -6.61 6.95
N VAL A 191 19.78 -5.31 6.99
CA VAL A 191 19.29 -4.32 6.00
C VAL A 191 19.90 -4.56 4.62
N LYS A 192 21.17 -4.99 4.57
CA LYS A 192 21.85 -5.34 3.31
C LYS A 192 21.19 -6.52 2.59
N SER A 193 20.58 -7.46 3.33
CA SER A 193 19.92 -8.64 2.75
C SER A 193 18.61 -8.34 2.00
N LEU A 194 17.84 -7.32 2.40
CA LEU A 194 16.56 -6.99 1.75
C LEU A 194 16.77 -6.30 0.39
N ILE A 195 17.79 -5.43 0.29
CA ILE A 195 18.19 -4.79 -0.97
C ILE A 195 18.92 -5.81 -1.88
N LEU A 196 19.68 -6.75 -1.31
CA LEU A 196 20.43 -7.76 -2.07
C LEU A 196 19.57 -8.95 -2.52
N MET A 197 18.46 -9.29 -1.84
CA MET A 197 17.50 -10.30 -2.31
C MET A 197 16.77 -9.86 -3.59
N ALA A 198 16.53 -8.56 -3.78
CA ALA A 198 15.99 -8.01 -5.02
C ALA A 198 17.00 -8.09 -6.18
N LYS A 199 18.31 -7.91 -5.90
CA LYS A 199 19.38 -8.02 -6.92
C LYS A 199 19.77 -9.47 -7.24
N SER A 200 19.84 -10.37 -6.26
CA SER A 200 20.34 -11.76 -6.45
C SER A 200 19.36 -12.68 -7.21
N ARG A 201 18.06 -12.38 -7.21
CA ARG A 201 17.09 -13.09 -8.08
C ARG A 201 17.07 -12.58 -9.52
N LEU A 202 17.67 -11.41 -9.80
CA LEU A 202 17.86 -10.90 -11.17
C LEU A 202 19.11 -11.50 -11.85
N GLY A 203 20.07 -12.04 -11.10
CA GLY A 203 21.34 -12.56 -11.61
C GLY A 203 21.38 -14.07 -11.93
N LYS A 204 20.27 -14.81 -11.82
CA LYS A 204 20.23 -16.27 -12.08
C LYS A 204 19.37 -16.69 -13.29
N GLN A 205 19.01 -15.76 -14.19
CA GLN A 205 18.32 -16.11 -15.45
C GLN A 205 18.93 -15.43 -16.68
N SER A 206 20.26 -15.31 -16.73
CA SER A 206 20.98 -15.23 -17.99
C SER A 206 22.03 -16.35 -18.02
N ILE A 207 21.56 -17.56 -18.32
CA ILE A 207 22.09 -18.48 -19.33
C ILE A 207 20.88 -19.22 -19.89
#